data_AF-A0AAE8QW40-F1
#
_entry.id   AF-A0AAE8QW40-F1
#
_cell.length_a   1.000
_cell.length_b   1.000
_cell.length_c   1.000
_cell.angle_alpha   90.00
_cell.angle_beta   90.00
_cell.angle_gamma   90.00
#
_symmetry.space_group_name_H-M   'P 1'
#
loop_
_entity.id
_entity.type
_entity.pdbx_description
1 polymer ?
#
loop_
_entity_poly.entity_id
_entity_poly.type
_entity_poly.pdbx_seq_one_letter_code
_entity_poly.pdbx_strand_id
1 'polypeptide(L)' 'MWDSIVKRAGIRRCNPYHTRHTFACWFLPAAANPSFIANQMGHDNAQMVYEIYATCREEMNSEQVEKRDTKLTL' A
#
# COMPACT_ATOMS: atom_id res chain seq x y z
N MET A 1 -20.23 -8.38 10.71
CA MET A 1 -19.36 -9.31 9.95
C MET A 1 -17.87 -9.08 10.26
N TRP A 2 -17.35 -7.86 10.05
CA TRP A 2 -15.94 -7.52 10.33
C TRP A 2 -15.49 -7.85 11.76
N ASP A 3 -16.27 -7.42 12.74
CA ASP A 3 -16.01 -7.61 14.17
C ASP A 3 -15.78 -9.08 14.56
N SER A 4 -16.54 -9.98 13.93
CA SER A 4 -16.44 -11.42 14.14
C SER A 4 -15.13 -11.98 13.58
N ILE A 5 -14.69 -11.48 12.42
CA ILE A 5 -13.44 -11.89 11.76
C ILE A 5 -12.23 -11.41 12.56
N VAL A 6 -12.23 -10.14 12.97
CA VAL A 6 -11.18 -9.53 13.79
C VAL A 6 -11.03 -10.27 15.12
N LYS A 7 -12.14 -10.59 15.79
CA LYS A 7 -12.13 -11.38 17.05
C LYS A 7 -11.58 -12.79 16.84
N ARG A 8 -11.93 -13.46 15.74
CA ARG A 8 -11.39 -14.78 15.37
C ARG A 8 -9.90 -14.75 15.03
N ALA A 9 -9.42 -13.67 14.41
CA ALA A 9 -8.02 -13.46 14.09
C ALA A 9 -7.16 -13.09 15.32
N GLY A 10 -7.78 -12.84 16.48
CA GLY A 10 -7.06 -12.50 17.72
C GLY A 10 -6.40 -11.11 17.71
N ILE A 11 -6.75 -10.26 16.74
CA ILE A 11 -6.17 -8.92 16.60
C ILE A 11 -7.02 -7.88 17.33
N ARG A 12 -6.38 -6.76 17.71
CA ARG A 12 -7.10 -5.59 18.26
C ARG A 12 -8.17 -5.15 17.28
N ARG A 13 -9.32 -4.71 17.81
CA ARG A 13 -10.37 -4.07 17.01
C ARG A 13 -9.80 -2.89 16.22
N CYS A 14 -9.88 -3.00 14.91
CA CYS A 14 -9.58 -1.95 13.95
C CYS A 14 -10.80 -1.66 13.08
N ASN A 15 -10.86 -0.46 12.52
CA ASN A 15 -11.85 -0.12 11.49
C ASN A 15 -11.43 -0.80 10.17
N PRO A 16 -12.34 -1.45 9.42
CA PRO A 16 -12.01 -2.05 8.11
C PRO A 16 -11.32 -1.06 7.15
N TYR A 17 -11.64 0.22 7.28
CA TYR A 17 -11.04 1.28 6.47
C TYR A 17 -9.52 1.40 6.67
N HIS A 18 -9.01 1.15 7.88
CA HIS A 18 -7.56 1.16 8.13
C HIS A 18 -6.87 0.02 7.38
N THR A 19 -7.48 -1.16 7.33
CA THR A 19 -6.92 -2.30 6.58
C THR A 19 -6.83 -2.00 5.08
N ARG A 20 -7.80 -1.26 4.53
CA ARG A 20 -7.76 -0.79 3.13
C ARG A 20 -6.58 0.15 2.89
N HIS A 21 -6.31 1.06 3.81
CA HIS A 21 -5.16 1.96 3.72
C HIS A 21 -3.83 1.22 3.83
N THR A 22 -3.70 0.30 4.79
CA THR A 22 -2.51 -0.54 4.94
C THR A 22 -2.24 -1.34 3.68
N PHE A 23 -3.27 -1.94 3.08
CA PHE A 23 -3.14 -2.65 1.81
C PHE A 23 -2.54 -1.76 0.72
N ALA A 24 -3.07 -0.55 0.51
CA ALA A 24 -2.59 0.33 -0.54
C ALA A 24 -1.14 0.81 -0.34
N CYS A 25 -0.77 1.22 0.88
CA CYS A 25 0.60 1.63 1.19
C CYS A 25 1.61 0.51 0.98
N TRP A 26 1.26 -0.73 1.38
CA TRP A 26 2.13 -1.90 1.20
C TRP A 26 2.22 -2.38 -0.24
N PHE A 27 1.18 -2.15 -1.04
CA PHE A 27 1.12 -2.66 -2.42
C PHE A 27 1.74 -1.71 -3.45
N LEU A 28 1.91 -0.43 -3.13
CA LEU A 28 2.54 0.57 -4.01
C LEU A 28 3.99 0.27 -4.45
N PRO A 29 4.87 -0.26 -3.59
CA PRO A 29 6.23 -0.65 -3.98
C PRO A 29 6.23 -1.93 -4.83
N ALA A 30 5.29 -2.84 -4.57
CA ALA A 30 5.19 -4.14 -5.23
C ALA A 30 4.50 -4.04 -6.60
N ALA A 31 3.52 -3.16 -6.73
CA ALA A 31 2.83 -2.87 -7.97
C ALA A 31 3.19 -1.45 -8.43
N ALA A 32 4.13 -1.37 -9.37
CA ALA A 32 4.57 -0.12 -9.97
C ALA A 32 3.46 0.69 -10.67
N ASN A 33 2.23 0.17 -10.77
CA ASN A 33 1.09 0.81 -11.42
C ASN A 33 -0.04 1.18 -10.42
N PRO A 34 -0.16 2.46 -10.02
CA PRO A 34 -1.23 2.96 -9.18
C PRO A 34 -2.64 2.74 -9.74
N SER A 35 -2.79 2.62 -11.06
CA SER A 35 -4.08 2.30 -11.70
C SER A 35 -4.52 0.87 -11.41
N PHE A 36 -3.59 -0.07 -11.25
CA PHE A 36 -3.92 -1.43 -10.83
C PHE A 36 -4.45 -1.45 -9.39
N ILE A 37 -3.80 -0.67 -8.50
CA ILE A 37 -4.21 -0.53 -7.09
C ILE A 37 -5.57 0.15 -6.99
N ALA A 38 -5.82 1.19 -7.79
CA ALA A 38 -7.11 1.86 -7.88
C ALA A 38 -8.22 0.89 -8.29
N ASN A 39 -8.01 0.09 -9.35
CA ASN A 39 -8.95 -0.94 -9.77
C ASN A 39 -9.20 -1.98 -8.68
N GLN A 40 -8.16 -2.46 -7.99
CA GLN A 40 -8.29 -3.45 -6.93
C GLN A 40 -9.07 -2.92 -5.70
N MET A 41 -8.98 -1.61 -5.42
CA MET A 41 -9.74 -0.97 -4.35
C MET A 41 -11.11 -0.46 -4.78
N GLY A 42 -11.47 -0.60 -6.06
CA GLY A 42 -12.72 -0.07 -6.62
C GLY A 42 -12.78 1.45 -6.64
N HIS A 43 -11.66 2.11 -6.93
CA HIS A 43 -11.62 3.55 -7.18
C HIS A 43 -11.88 3.81 -8.66
N ASP A 44 -12.73 4.79 -8.97
CA ASP A 44 -13.00 5.21 -10.35
C ASP A 44 -11.81 5.91 -11.01
N ASN A 45 -10.91 6.49 -10.19
CA ASN A 45 -9.71 7.18 -10.67
C ASN A 45 -8.49 6.88 -9.78
N ALA A 46 -7.32 6.78 -10.41
CA ALA A 46 -6.03 6.58 -9.75
C ALA A 46 -5.52 7.83 -9.03
N GLN A 47 -6.09 9.01 -9.29
CA GLN A 47 -5.68 10.27 -8.67
C GLN A 47 -5.65 10.21 -7.13
N MET A 48 -6.68 9.62 -6.51
CA MET A 48 -6.73 9.38 -5.07
C MET A 48 -5.56 8.52 -4.56
N VAL A 49 -5.07 7.58 -5.36
CA VAL A 49 -3.95 6.71 -4.99
C VAL A 49 -2.62 7.47 -5.06
N TYR A 50 -2.47 8.35 -6.06
CA TYR A 50 -1.30 9.23 -6.17
C TYR A 50 -1.25 10.22 -5.00
N GLU A 51 -2.37 10.87 -4.67
CA GLU A 51 -2.39 11.93 -3.67
C GLU A 51 -2.25 11.40 -2.23
N ILE A 52 -3.02 10.36 -1.87
CA ILE A 52 -3.06 9.87 -0.48
C ILE A 52 -1.83 9.03 -0.13
N TYR A 53 -1.27 8.33 -1.10
CA TYR A 53 -0.20 7.37 -0.84
C TYR A 53 1.17 7.76 -1.42
N ALA A 54 1.30 8.96 -2.00
CA ALA A 54 2.61 9.53 -2.30
C ALA A 54 3.51 9.57 -1.05
N THR A 55 2.96 9.89 0.12
CA THR A 55 3.72 9.93 1.39
C THR A 55 4.27 8.55 1.78
N CYS A 56 3.48 7.48 1.58
CA CYS A 56 3.96 6.10 1.79
C CYS A 56 5.08 5.72 0.80
N ARG A 57 5.18 6.36 -0.38
CA ARG A 57 6.27 6.11 -1.35
C ARG A 57 7.57 6.82 -0.98
N GLU A 58 7.51 8.00 -0.37
CA GLU A 58 8.72 8.80 -0.09
C GLU A 58 9.65 8.09 0.90
N GLU A 59 9.09 7.47 1.94
CA GLU A 59 9.87 6.68 2.91
C GLU A 59 10.51 5.43 2.29
N MET A 60 9.96 4.90 1.21
CA MET A 60 10.36 3.62 0.61
C MET A 60 11.24 3.79 -0.65
N ASN A 61 11.24 4.98 -1.27
CA ASN A 61 12.06 5.27 -2.44
C ASN A 61 13.57 5.28 -2.12
N SER A 62 13.94 5.74 -0.93
CA SER A 62 15.33 5.72 -0.42
C SER A 62 15.93 4.31 -0.43
N GLU A 63 15.16 3.31 0.02
CA GLU A 63 15.60 1.91 0.04
C GLU A 63 15.70 1.28 -1.36
N GLN A 64 14.84 1.67 -2.30
CA GLN A 64 14.88 1.15 -3.67
C GLN A 64 16.04 1.74 -4.48
N VAL A 65 16.40 3.01 -4.24
CA VAL A 65 17.56 3.65 -4.89
C VAL A 65 18.85 2.95 -4.46
N GLU A 66 19.03 2.72 -3.16
CA GLU A 66 20.19 2.01 -2.62
C GLU A 66 20.35 0.58 -3.22
N LYS A 67 19.23 -0.15 -3.38
CA LYS A 67 19.20 -1.49 -3.99
C LYS A 67 19.51 -1.49 -5.51
N ARG A 68 19.24 -0.39 -6.21
CA ARG A 68 19.59 -0.25 -7.64
C ARG A 68 21.06 0.07 -7.80
N ASP A 69 21.58 0.97 -6.97
CA ASP A 69 22.98 1.41 -7.02
C ASP A 69 23.95 0.27 -6.68
N THR A 70 23.59 -0.57 -5.70
CA THR A 70 24.32 -1.81 -5.38
C THR A 70 24.30 -2.86 -6.50
N LYS A 71 23.25 -2.87 -7.34
CA LYS A 71 23.15 -3.78 -8.49
C LYS A 71 23.94 -3.28 -9.71
N LEU A 72 24.21 -1.97 -9.78
CA LEU A 72 25.00 -1.31 -10.83
C LEU A 72 26.52 -1.37 -10.58
N THR A 73 26.93 -1.68 -9.35
CA THR A 73 28.34 -1.76 -8.94
C THR A 73 28.94 -3.17 -9.03
N LEU A 74 28.17 -4.15 -9.53
CA LEU A 74 28.60 -5.50 -9.93
C LEU A 74 28.61 -5.63 -11.45
#